data_AF-A0A0J7J922-F1
#
_entry.id   AF-A0A0J7J922-F1
#
_cell.length_a   1.000
_cell.length_b   1.000
_cell.length_c   1.000
_cell.angle_alpha   90.00
_cell.angle_beta   90.00
_cell.angle_gamma   90.00
#
_symmetry.space_group_name_H-M   'P 1'
#
loop_
_entity.id
_entity.type
_entity.pdbx_description
1 polymer ?
#
loop_
_entity_poly.entity_id
_entity_poly.type
_entity_poly.pdbx_seq_one_letter_code
_entity_poly.pdbx_strand_id
1 'polypeptide(L)'
;MSAVEWITAHVRGGEHLEEETLALVADFTLIWALFEGTEAHGEDVIVVDELRSIAERVSHDFPGQRLDEFVAFWSDRYIVDGSTNNRFNRLNLTHRPHITLVENVLLKNDDSAVNRIHAILLITYRLRNNLFHGAKDIQHLDGQRENLRYASDLLKTALEASGRYIYHNA
;
A
#
# COMPACT_ATOMS: atom_id res chain seq x y z
N MET A 1 -12.84 -27.00 3.78
CA MET A 1 -11.53 -26.50 4.23
C MET A 1 -11.36 -25.10 3.67
N SER A 2 -11.29 -24.09 4.52
CA SER A 2 -11.01 -22.70 4.13
C SER A 2 -9.53 -22.52 3.78
N ALA A 3 -9.17 -21.40 3.15
CA ALA A 3 -7.76 -21.07 2.90
C ALA A 3 -6.96 -20.98 4.20
N VAL A 4 -7.55 -20.43 5.27
CA VAL A 4 -6.96 -20.34 6.62
C VAL A 4 -6.67 -21.74 7.16
N GLU A 5 -7.68 -22.63 7.17
CA GLU A 5 -7.53 -24.00 7.65
C GLU A 5 -6.45 -24.76 6.86
N TRP A 6 -6.39 -24.56 5.54
CA TRP A 6 -5.37 -25.17 4.70
C TRP A 6 -3.97 -24.64 5.03
N ILE A 7 -3.78 -23.32 5.17
CA ILE A 7 -2.50 -22.69 5.50
C ILE A 7 -2.00 -23.15 6.87
N THR A 8 -2.85 -23.11 7.88
CA THR A 8 -2.54 -23.56 9.25
C THR A 8 -2.09 -25.03 9.28
N ALA A 9 -2.67 -25.88 8.44
CA ALA A 9 -2.35 -27.31 8.42
C ALA A 9 -1.14 -27.68 7.54
N HIS A 10 -0.79 -26.87 6.53
CA HIS A 10 0.16 -27.29 5.49
C HIS A 10 1.37 -26.36 5.29
N VAL A 11 1.30 -25.11 5.75
CA VAL A 11 2.41 -24.16 5.61
C VAL A 11 3.23 -24.17 6.89
N ARG A 12 4.54 -24.35 6.77
CA ARG A 12 5.46 -24.26 7.91
C ARG A 12 5.32 -22.90 8.59
N GLY A 13 4.96 -22.88 9.87
CA GLY A 13 4.74 -21.65 10.64
C GLY A 13 3.35 -21.04 10.46
N GLY A 14 2.48 -21.64 9.64
CA GLY A 14 1.09 -21.21 9.47
C GLY A 14 0.25 -21.40 10.72
N GLU A 15 0.63 -22.32 11.61
CA GLU A 15 0.03 -22.55 12.93
C GLU A 15 0.25 -21.41 13.92
N HIS A 16 1.22 -20.54 13.64
CA HIS A 16 1.55 -19.39 14.48
C HIS A 16 0.91 -18.08 14.01
N LEU A 17 0.27 -18.09 12.83
CA LEU A 17 -0.39 -16.91 12.30
C LEU A 17 -1.66 -16.62 13.04
N GLU A 18 -1.84 -15.36 13.42
CA GLU A 18 -3.11 -14.90 13.95
C GLU A 18 -4.17 -14.90 12.83
N GLU A 19 -5.39 -15.32 13.14
CA GLU A 19 -6.51 -15.31 12.18
C GLU A 19 -6.75 -13.92 11.58
N GLU A 20 -6.59 -12.88 12.41
CA GLU A 20 -6.65 -11.48 11.99
C GLU A 20 -5.64 -11.16 10.89
N THR A 21 -4.42 -11.69 10.96
CA THR A 21 -3.38 -11.46 9.95
C THR A 21 -3.81 -11.99 8.59
N LEU A 22 -4.40 -13.18 8.55
CA LEU A 22 -4.89 -13.77 7.31
C LEU A 22 -6.08 -13.00 6.75
N ALA A 23 -6.97 -12.50 7.61
CA ALA A 23 -8.06 -11.59 7.21
C ALA A 23 -7.51 -10.30 6.58
N LEU A 24 -6.52 -9.66 7.20
CA LEU A 24 -5.91 -8.44 6.67
C LEU A 24 -5.15 -8.66 5.35
N VAL A 25 -4.52 -9.81 5.18
CA VAL A 25 -3.91 -10.21 3.90
C VAL A 25 -4.99 -10.38 2.82
N ALA A 26 -6.12 -10.99 3.15
CA ALA A 26 -7.24 -11.13 2.22
C ALA A 26 -7.83 -9.77 1.87
N ASP A 27 -8.11 -8.91 2.85
CA ASP A 27 -8.62 -7.55 2.65
C ASP A 27 -7.71 -6.74 1.74
N PHE A 28 -6.41 -6.73 2.04
CA PHE A 28 -5.43 -5.99 1.26
C PHE A 28 -5.29 -6.52 -0.17
N THR A 29 -5.26 -7.83 -0.37
CA THR A 29 -5.13 -8.39 -1.72
C THR A 29 -6.38 -8.15 -2.56
N LEU A 30 -7.58 -8.25 -1.97
CA LEU A 30 -8.84 -7.97 -2.65
C LEU A 30 -9.00 -6.48 -3.00
N ILE A 31 -8.74 -5.58 -2.05
CA ILE A 31 -8.86 -4.14 -2.33
C ILE A 31 -7.78 -3.65 -3.30
N TRP A 32 -6.58 -4.23 -3.25
CA TRP A 32 -5.55 -3.98 -4.27
C TRP A 32 -6.04 -4.38 -5.65
N ALA A 33 -6.60 -5.58 -5.81
CA ALA A 33 -7.11 -6.04 -7.10
C ALA A 33 -8.25 -5.16 -7.63
N LEU A 34 -9.15 -4.70 -6.74
CA LEU A 34 -10.20 -3.75 -7.10
C LEU A 34 -9.62 -2.40 -7.54
N PHE A 35 -8.69 -1.85 -6.77
CA PHE A 35 -7.99 -0.60 -7.10
C PHE A 35 -7.28 -0.70 -8.45
N GLU A 36 -6.52 -1.76 -8.67
CA GLU A 36 -5.81 -2.00 -9.92
C GLU A 36 -6.78 -2.07 -11.10
N GLY A 37 -7.88 -2.83 -10.99
CA GLY A 37 -8.85 -2.98 -12.07
C GLY A 37 -9.74 -1.77 -12.35
N THR A 38 -9.85 -0.81 -11.42
CA THR A 38 -10.72 0.39 -11.57
C THR A 38 -9.93 1.67 -11.85
N GLU A 39 -8.71 1.77 -11.29
CA GLU A 39 -7.88 2.97 -11.41
C GLU A 39 -6.84 2.88 -12.52
N ALA A 40 -6.31 1.69 -12.81
CA ALA A 40 -5.37 1.47 -13.90
C ALA A 40 -6.10 0.96 -15.15
N HIS A 41 -5.88 1.61 -16.30
CA HIS A 41 -6.63 1.36 -17.53
C HIS A 41 -5.82 0.58 -18.56
N GLY A 42 -6.22 -0.67 -18.86
CA GLY A 42 -5.71 -1.44 -20.01
C GLY A 42 -5.03 -2.75 -19.63
N GLU A 43 -5.15 -3.76 -20.50
CA GLU A 43 -4.68 -5.14 -20.26
C GLU A 43 -3.16 -5.26 -20.08
N ASP A 44 -2.38 -4.31 -20.61
CA ASP A 44 -0.90 -4.30 -20.57
C ASP A 44 -0.31 -3.22 -19.66
N VAL A 45 -1.11 -2.55 -18.83
CA VAL A 45 -0.62 -1.42 -18.02
C VAL A 45 0.11 -1.90 -16.76
N ILE A 46 1.30 -1.35 -16.56
CA ILE A 46 2.04 -1.48 -15.31
C ILE A 46 1.51 -0.41 -14.34
N VAL A 47 0.70 -0.81 -13.37
CA VAL A 47 0.03 0.09 -12.41
C VAL A 47 0.93 1.16 -11.78
N VAL A 48 2.21 0.85 -11.56
CA VAL A 48 3.18 1.80 -10.99
C VAL A 48 3.36 3.06 -11.85
N ASP A 49 3.21 2.95 -13.16
CA ASP A 49 3.37 4.05 -14.11
C ASP A 49 2.15 4.99 -14.09
N GLU A 50 0.99 4.50 -13.65
CA GLU A 50 -0.26 5.26 -13.53
C GLU A 50 -0.45 5.89 -12.14
N LEU A 51 0.33 5.53 -11.12
CA LEU A 51 0.10 6.02 -9.75
C LEU A 51 0.13 7.55 -9.64
N ARG A 52 0.92 8.22 -10.49
CA ARG A 52 0.91 9.69 -10.58
C ARG A 52 -0.40 10.22 -11.14
N SER A 53 -0.90 9.66 -12.24
CA SER A 53 -2.14 10.11 -12.88
C SER A 53 -3.33 9.87 -11.96
N ILE A 54 -3.33 8.76 -11.23
CA ILE A 54 -4.30 8.44 -10.19
C ILE A 54 -4.23 9.48 -9.08
N ALA A 55 -3.04 9.79 -8.55
CA ALA A 55 -2.87 10.78 -7.50
C ALA A 55 -3.36 12.18 -7.92
N GLU A 56 -3.04 12.61 -9.15
CA GLU A 56 -3.53 13.87 -9.72
C GLU A 56 -5.06 13.90 -9.76
N ARG A 57 -5.69 12.82 -10.25
CA ARG A 57 -7.14 12.69 -10.36
C ARG A 57 -7.85 12.74 -9.00
N VAL A 58 -7.38 11.98 -8.02
CA VAL A 58 -8.08 11.87 -6.72
C VAL A 58 -7.76 13.03 -5.78
N SER A 59 -6.69 13.80 -6.03
CA SER A 59 -6.19 14.81 -5.09
C SER A 59 -7.20 15.88 -4.68
N HIS A 60 -8.18 16.20 -5.54
CA HIS A 60 -9.19 17.21 -5.23
C HIS A 60 -10.17 16.74 -4.16
N ASP A 61 -10.60 15.47 -4.25
CA ASP A 61 -11.64 14.88 -3.40
C ASP A 61 -11.05 14.01 -2.28
N PHE A 62 -9.72 13.83 -2.25
CA PHE A 62 -9.05 13.07 -1.20
C PHE A 62 -9.12 13.81 0.14
N PRO A 63 -9.65 13.20 1.22
CA PRO A 63 -9.79 13.89 2.51
C PRO A 63 -8.43 14.26 3.12
N GLY A 64 -8.18 15.57 3.30
CA GLY A 64 -6.90 16.08 3.82
C GLY A 64 -6.49 15.47 5.16
N GLN A 65 -7.43 15.33 6.10
CA GLN A 65 -7.16 14.70 7.40
C GLN A 65 -6.67 13.24 7.25
N ARG A 66 -7.29 12.47 6.34
CA ARG A 66 -6.87 11.08 6.08
C ARG A 66 -5.49 11.05 5.44
N LEU A 67 -5.19 11.99 4.54
CA LEU A 67 -3.87 12.12 3.95
C LEU A 67 -2.79 12.45 4.99
N ASP A 68 -3.09 13.30 5.97
CA ASP A 68 -2.20 13.61 7.09
C ASP A 68 -1.94 12.35 7.93
N GLU A 69 -2.97 11.58 8.27
CA GLU A 69 -2.87 10.33 9.03
C GLU A 69 -2.01 9.29 8.30
N PHE A 70 -2.22 9.10 6.99
CA PHE A 70 -1.44 8.14 6.19
C PHE A 70 0.03 8.55 6.11
N VAL A 71 0.33 9.83 5.83
CA VAL A 71 1.71 10.31 5.75
C VAL A 71 2.39 10.19 7.12
N ALA A 72 1.70 10.54 8.22
CA ALA A 72 2.23 10.42 9.57
C ALA A 72 2.62 8.98 9.92
N PHE A 73 1.76 8.00 9.59
CA PHE A 73 2.05 6.58 9.82
C PHE A 73 3.30 6.11 9.07
N TRP A 74 3.42 6.45 7.78
CA TRP A 74 4.59 6.05 6.99
C TRP A 74 5.86 6.79 7.40
N SER A 75 5.75 8.06 7.81
CA SER A 75 6.86 8.83 8.35
C SER A 75 7.39 8.20 9.65
N ASP A 76 6.52 7.88 10.61
CA ASP A 76 6.91 7.21 11.87
C ASP A 76 7.63 5.88 11.61
N ARG A 77 7.16 5.13 10.61
CA ARG A 77 7.75 3.85 10.23
C ARG A 77 9.12 3.96 9.59
N TYR A 78 9.34 4.96 8.75
CA TYR A 78 10.48 5.01 7.83
C TYR A 78 11.51 6.10 8.14
N ILE A 79 11.18 7.09 8.97
CA ILE A 79 12.06 8.20 9.32
C ILE A 79 12.55 8.05 10.76
N VAL A 80 13.87 8.18 10.96
CA VAL A 80 14.51 8.24 12.28
C VAL A 80 15.57 9.34 12.21
N ASP A 81 15.59 10.23 13.21
CA ASP A 81 16.55 11.33 13.32
C ASP A 81 16.68 12.19 12.05
N GLY A 82 15.56 12.44 11.37
CA GLY A 82 15.52 13.25 10.14
C GLY A 82 16.08 12.56 8.89
N SER A 83 16.20 11.23 8.91
CA SER A 83 16.72 10.43 7.78
C SER A 83 15.91 9.16 7.56
N THR A 84 15.96 8.61 6.34
CA THR A 84 15.33 7.33 6.02
C THR A 84 16.07 6.17 6.70
N ASN A 85 15.32 5.19 7.21
CA ASN A 85 15.87 4.07 7.97
C ASN A 85 16.08 2.79 7.12
N ASN A 86 16.63 1.75 7.73
CA ASN A 86 16.85 0.46 7.05
C ASN A 86 15.56 -0.20 6.52
N ARG A 87 14.40 0.08 7.11
CA ARG A 87 13.11 -0.45 6.61
C ARG A 87 12.71 0.25 5.32
N PHE A 88 13.00 1.54 5.18
CA PHE A 88 12.78 2.29 3.95
C PHE A 88 13.60 1.69 2.79
N ASN A 89 14.89 1.42 3.04
CA ASN A 89 15.75 0.78 2.03
C ASN A 89 15.20 -0.60 1.58
N ARG A 90 14.55 -1.34 2.50
CA ARG A 90 13.91 -2.63 2.20
C ARG A 90 12.58 -2.51 1.45
N LEU A 91 12.00 -1.32 1.26
CA LEU A 91 10.92 -1.14 0.29
C LEU A 91 11.38 -1.52 -1.12
N ASN A 92 12.68 -1.39 -1.41
CA ASN A 92 13.29 -1.73 -2.68
C ASN A 92 12.67 -0.95 -3.86
N LEU A 93 12.50 0.37 -3.66
CA LEU A 93 12.26 1.31 -4.74
C LEU A 93 13.53 1.39 -5.60
N THR A 94 13.42 1.10 -6.89
CA THR A 94 14.57 1.06 -7.81
C THR A 94 14.67 2.31 -8.69
N HIS A 95 13.55 3.02 -8.88
CA HIS A 95 13.48 4.23 -9.70
C HIS A 95 13.84 5.47 -8.86
N ARG A 96 14.94 6.15 -9.21
CA ARG A 96 15.50 7.28 -8.45
C ARG A 96 14.47 8.41 -8.19
N PRO A 97 13.68 8.87 -9.18
CA PRO A 97 12.62 9.86 -8.94
C PRO A 97 11.59 9.41 -7.89
N HIS A 98 11.22 8.13 -7.85
CA HIS A 98 10.27 7.61 -6.84
C HIS A 98 10.90 7.61 -5.45
N ILE A 99 12.18 7.24 -5.33
CA ILE A 99 12.91 7.30 -4.06
C ILE A 99 12.88 8.73 -3.51
N THR A 100 13.28 9.71 -4.33
CA THR A 100 13.35 11.12 -3.93
C THR A 100 11.99 11.70 -3.60
N LEU A 101 10.95 11.36 -4.37
CA LEU A 101 9.57 11.76 -4.08
C LEU A 101 9.12 11.27 -2.70
N VAL A 102 9.25 9.97 -2.44
CA VAL A 102 8.79 9.38 -1.17
C VAL A 102 9.62 9.94 -0.01
N GLU A 103 10.94 10.05 -0.16
CA GLU A 103 11.81 10.63 0.86
C GLU A 103 11.41 12.08 1.19
N ASN A 104 11.19 12.93 0.19
CA ASN A 104 10.81 14.32 0.42
C ASN A 104 9.46 14.45 1.13
N VAL A 105 8.47 13.65 0.75
CA VAL A 105 7.16 13.64 1.42
C VAL A 105 7.29 13.19 2.87
N LEU A 106 7.99 12.07 3.12
CA LEU A 106 8.10 11.53 4.48
C LEU A 106 8.93 12.42 5.42
N LEU A 107 9.91 13.16 4.88
CA LEU A 107 10.67 14.18 5.59
C LEU A 107 9.96 15.54 5.71
N LYS A 108 8.75 15.67 5.15
CA LYS A 108 7.95 16.92 5.11
C LYS A 108 8.63 18.06 4.33
N ASN A 109 9.48 17.72 3.37
CA ASN A 109 10.08 18.67 2.42
C ASN A 109 9.16 18.95 1.22
N ASP A 110 8.09 18.16 1.06
CA ASP A 110 7.08 18.33 0.02
C ASP A 110 5.68 18.10 0.63
N ASP A 111 4.81 19.12 0.54
CA ASP A 111 3.46 19.11 1.09
C ASP A 111 2.37 19.17 0.00
N SER A 112 2.72 18.96 -1.27
CA SER A 112 1.74 18.88 -2.35
C SER A 112 0.83 17.67 -2.16
N ALA A 113 -0.49 17.88 -2.16
CA ALA A 113 -1.46 16.80 -2.00
C ALA A 113 -1.23 15.67 -3.02
N VAL A 114 -0.97 16.02 -4.29
CA VAL A 114 -0.67 15.05 -5.36
C VAL A 114 0.59 14.24 -5.02
N ASN A 115 1.67 14.92 -4.64
CA ASN A 115 2.95 14.24 -4.36
C ASN A 115 2.85 13.35 -3.12
N ARG A 116 2.13 13.82 -2.10
CA ARG A 116 1.85 13.06 -0.88
C ARG A 116 1.05 11.79 -1.18
N ILE A 117 -0.04 11.89 -1.95
CA ILE A 117 -0.86 10.73 -2.37
C ILE A 117 -0.02 9.77 -3.23
N HIS A 118 0.72 10.29 -4.20
CA HIS A 118 1.57 9.48 -5.06
C HIS A 118 2.64 8.73 -4.26
N ALA A 119 3.28 9.38 -3.29
CA ALA A 119 4.28 8.76 -2.43
C ALA A 119 3.72 7.60 -1.61
N ILE A 120 2.55 7.78 -0.96
CA ILE A 120 1.94 6.71 -0.15
C ILE A 120 1.36 5.57 -1.00
N LEU A 121 0.92 5.86 -2.24
CA LEU A 121 0.57 4.82 -3.22
C LEU A 121 1.79 4.00 -3.66
N LEU A 122 2.95 4.64 -3.88
CA LEU A 122 4.21 3.95 -4.18
C LEU A 122 4.65 3.01 -3.05
N ILE A 123 4.52 3.45 -1.79
CA ILE A 123 4.78 2.58 -0.63
C ILE A 123 3.84 1.38 -0.64
N THR A 124 2.55 1.60 -0.87
CA THR A 124 1.52 0.55 -0.92
C THR A 124 1.78 -0.46 -2.05
N TYR A 125 2.15 0.02 -3.23
CA TYR A 125 2.59 -0.83 -4.34
C TYR A 125 3.80 -1.71 -3.97
N ARG A 126 4.81 -1.13 -3.28
CA ARG A 126 5.96 -1.91 -2.81
C ARG A 126 5.59 -2.93 -1.75
N LEU A 127 4.64 -2.62 -0.87
CA LEU A 127 4.11 -3.59 0.09
C LEU A 127 3.44 -4.77 -0.63
N ARG A 128 2.62 -4.52 -1.65
CA ARG A 128 2.03 -5.57 -2.48
C ARG A 128 3.08 -6.46 -3.12
N ASN A 129 4.14 -5.87 -3.68
CA ASN A 129 5.23 -6.63 -4.29
C ASN A 129 6.05 -7.43 -3.27
N ASN A 130 6.21 -6.91 -2.05
CA ASN A 130 7.04 -7.53 -1.03
C ASN A 130 6.24 -8.53 -0.15
N LEU A 131 4.90 -8.55 -0.21
CA LEU A 131 4.04 -9.31 0.70
C LEU A 131 4.36 -10.81 0.71
N PHE A 132 4.48 -11.43 -0.46
CA PHE A 132 4.79 -12.87 -0.60
C PHE A 132 6.21 -13.13 -1.12
N HIS A 133 6.81 -12.20 -1.86
CA HIS A 133 8.18 -12.36 -2.36
C HIS A 133 9.25 -11.94 -1.33
N GLY A 134 8.93 -11.01 -0.44
CA GLY A 134 9.83 -10.51 0.60
C GLY A 134 9.77 -11.33 1.89
N ALA A 135 8.59 -11.83 2.23
CA ALA A 135 8.39 -12.78 3.32
C ALA A 135 8.70 -14.20 2.83
N LYS A 136 9.98 -14.57 2.83
CA LYS A 136 10.39 -15.99 2.65
C LYS A 136 9.86 -16.91 3.77
N ASP A 137 9.25 -16.32 4.78
CA ASP A 137 8.62 -16.97 5.92
C ASP A 137 7.30 -16.27 6.23
N ILE A 138 6.21 -17.05 6.20
CA ILE A 138 4.85 -16.57 6.46
C ILE A 138 4.73 -15.99 7.89
N GLN A 139 5.56 -16.45 8.83
CA GLN A 139 5.58 -15.98 10.23
C GLN A 139 5.86 -14.47 10.37
N HIS A 140 6.42 -13.82 9.34
CA HIS A 140 6.65 -12.38 9.37
C HIS A 140 5.42 -11.53 9.03
N LEU A 141 4.31 -12.16 8.62
CA LEU A 141 3.07 -11.45 8.26
C LEU A 141 2.40 -10.80 9.47
N ASP A 142 2.51 -11.36 10.68
CA ASP A 142 1.93 -10.76 11.89
C ASP A 142 2.54 -9.37 12.19
N GLY A 143 3.81 -9.17 11.82
CA GLY A 143 4.49 -7.88 11.90
C GLY A 143 4.10 -6.88 10.82
N GLN A 144 3.21 -7.26 9.89
CA GLN A 144 2.71 -6.42 8.79
C GLN A 144 1.26 -5.95 9.00
N ARG A 145 0.55 -6.38 10.05
CA ARG A 145 -0.87 -6.07 10.26
C ARG A 145 -1.22 -4.59 10.07
N GLU A 146 -0.51 -3.70 10.76
CA GLU A 146 -0.74 -2.25 10.62
C GLU A 146 -0.43 -1.73 9.21
N ASN A 147 0.60 -2.25 8.54
CA ASN A 147 0.90 -1.86 7.16
C ASN A 147 -0.25 -2.27 6.23
N LEU A 148 -0.81 -3.46 6.42
CA LEU A 148 -1.92 -3.98 5.63
C LEU A 148 -3.19 -3.17 5.88
N ARG A 149 -3.49 -2.82 7.13
CA ARG A 149 -4.63 -1.92 7.47
C ARG A 149 -4.50 -0.57 6.79
N TYR A 150 -3.39 0.13 7.04
CA TYR A 150 -3.16 1.47 6.50
C TYR A 150 -3.12 1.48 4.97
N ALA A 151 -2.49 0.47 4.35
CA ALA A 151 -2.49 0.32 2.90
C ALA A 151 -3.89 0.06 2.35
N SER A 152 -4.67 -0.83 2.98
CA SER A 152 -6.04 -1.13 2.56
C SER A 152 -6.94 0.10 2.66
N ASP A 153 -6.84 0.84 3.76
CA ASP A 153 -7.66 2.03 3.99
C ASP A 153 -7.27 3.19 3.07
N LEU A 154 -6.00 3.33 2.72
CA LEU A 154 -5.54 4.25 1.68
C LEU A 154 -6.20 3.91 0.33
N LEU A 155 -6.19 2.63 -0.08
CA LEU A 155 -6.77 2.21 -1.35
C LEU A 155 -8.29 2.45 -1.38
N LYS A 156 -9.00 2.15 -0.28
CA LYS A 156 -10.44 2.49 -0.14
C LYS A 156 -10.67 4.00 -0.26
N THR A 157 -9.86 4.81 0.41
CA THR A 157 -9.98 6.28 0.37
C THR A 157 -9.72 6.81 -1.05
N ALA A 158 -8.73 6.26 -1.75
CA ALA A 158 -8.42 6.63 -3.13
C ALA A 158 -9.57 6.25 -4.09
N LEU A 159 -10.15 5.07 -3.92
CA LEU A 159 -11.33 4.63 -4.65
C LEU A 159 -12.52 5.58 -4.39
N GLU A 160 -12.83 5.86 -3.13
CA GLU A 160 -13.91 6.77 -2.74
C GLU A 160 -13.75 8.17 -3.37
N ALA A 161 -12.53 8.71 -3.32
CA ALA A 161 -12.18 9.98 -3.95
C ALA A 161 -12.21 9.95 -5.48
N SER A 162 -11.97 8.79 -6.11
CA SER A 162 -12.03 8.66 -7.57
C SER A 162 -13.45 8.55 -8.10
N GLY A 163 -14.40 8.11 -7.26
CA GLY A 163 -15.76 7.77 -7.67
C GLY A 163 -15.87 6.48 -8.50
N ARG A 164 -14.78 5.74 -8.71
CA ARG A 164 -14.73 4.55 -9.60
C ARG A 164 -14.93 3.20 -8.91
N TYR A 165 -15.32 3.21 -7.64
CA TYR A 165 -15.73 2.01 -6.90
C TYR A 165 -17.09 1.46 -7.32
N ILE A 166 -17.82 2.17 -8.20
CA ILE A 166 -19.07 1.69 -8.78
C ILE A 166 -18.72 0.94 -10.07
N TYR A 167 -18.81 -0.39 -10.05
CA TYR A 167 -18.91 -1.20 -11.27
C TYR A 167 -20.19 -0.78 -12.02
N HIS A 168 -20.14 0.30 -12.78
CA HIS A 168 -21.08 0.50 -13.85
C HIS A 168 -20.68 -0.47 -14.95
N ASN A 169 -21.27 -1.67 -14.93
CA ASN A 169 -21.47 -2.43 -16.16
C ASN A 169 -22.28 -1.52 -17.08
N ALA A 170 -21.60 -0.87 -18.02
CA ALA A 170 -22.20 -0.28 -19.21
C ALA A 170 -21.75 -1.10 -20.41
#